data_AF-A0A6M1QYT2-F1
#
_entry.id   AF-A0A6M1QYT2-F1
#
_cell.length_a   1.000
_cell.length_b   1.000
_cell.length_c   1.000
_cell.angle_alpha   90.00
_cell.angle_beta   90.00
_cell.angle_gamma   90.00
#
_symmetry.space_group_name_H-M   'P 1'
#
loop_
_entity.id
_entity.type
_entity.pdbx_description
1 polymer ?
#
loop_
_entity_poly.entity_id
_entity_poly.type
_entity_poly.pdbx_seq_one_letter_code
_entity_poly.pdbx_strand_id
1 'polypeptide(L)'
;MDDRELDRLLDAAAPQLSDGEAALAQELATSVAHGAGLSDRAWPRRRRPRRPYVIGGVAIGALALSAAMTQDAWMMGVPPHMTIEPGGQRLYEPIEFVVTTGDGQRSTCQLFLEFRDLDEGEMEELGRFVRRKDWSAWTDDLRDAATDDSPGLEDQFGAELRGVVPELGEPADDGPRLTGFGTSCEAGE
;
A
#
# COMPACT_ATOMS: atom_id res chain seq x y z
N MET A 1 -12.41 -24.69 22.45
CA MET A 1 -13.29 -23.56 22.10
C MET A 1 -14.49 -24.18 21.41
N ASP A 2 -15.69 -23.95 21.94
CA ASP A 2 -16.94 -24.52 21.41
C ASP A 2 -17.50 -23.60 20.32
N ASP A 3 -18.09 -24.15 19.26
CA ASP A 3 -18.57 -23.38 18.09
C ASP A 3 -19.61 -22.33 18.52
N ARG A 4 -20.38 -22.62 19.56
CA ARG A 4 -21.37 -21.69 20.15
C ARG A 4 -20.75 -20.50 20.87
N GLU A 5 -19.51 -20.64 21.31
CA GLU A 5 -18.76 -19.58 21.97
C GLU A 5 -18.17 -18.63 20.91
N LEU A 6 -17.75 -19.17 19.77
CA LEU A 6 -17.29 -18.40 18.61
C LEU A 6 -18.44 -17.61 17.97
N ASP A 7 -19.60 -18.23 17.74
CA ASP A 7 -20.78 -17.55 17.19
C ASP A 7 -21.23 -16.40 18.09
N ARG A 8 -21.18 -16.58 19.42
CA ARG A 8 -21.50 -15.51 20.37
C ARG A 8 -20.52 -14.36 20.33
N LEU A 9 -19.22 -14.64 20.15
CA LEU A 9 -18.21 -13.58 20.04
C LEU A 9 -18.34 -12.82 18.72
N LEU A 10 -18.68 -13.52 17.63
CA LEU A 10 -18.91 -12.91 16.32
C LEU A 10 -20.18 -12.06 16.31
N ASP A 11 -21.29 -12.56 16.88
CA ASP A 11 -22.53 -11.78 17.01
C ASP A 11 -22.35 -10.57 17.94
N ALA A 12 -21.53 -10.70 18.98
CA ALA A 12 -21.24 -9.60 19.90
C ALA A 12 -20.30 -8.53 19.30
N ALA A 13 -19.44 -8.93 18.34
CA ALA A 13 -18.50 -8.04 17.66
C ALA A 13 -19.06 -7.45 16.36
N ALA A 14 -20.21 -7.92 15.88
CA ALA A 14 -20.84 -7.42 14.67
C ALA A 14 -21.25 -5.94 14.86
N PRO A 15 -20.74 -5.02 14.02
CA PRO A 15 -21.16 -3.62 14.07
C PRO A 15 -22.66 -3.52 13.77
N GLN A 16 -23.40 -2.77 14.60
CA GLN A 16 -24.79 -2.42 14.27
C GLN A 16 -24.76 -1.35 13.18
N LEU A 17 -24.77 -1.80 11.93
CA LEU A 17 -24.85 -0.93 10.76
C LEU A 17 -26.27 -0.36 10.66
N SER A 18 -26.38 0.95 10.47
CA SER A 18 -27.65 1.58 10.13
C SER A 18 -28.14 1.09 8.76
N ASP A 19 -29.46 1.13 8.50
CA ASP A 19 -30.06 0.63 7.26
C ASP A 19 -29.41 1.23 5.99
N GLY A 20 -28.89 2.46 6.09
CA GLY A 20 -28.16 3.12 5.00
C GLY A 20 -26.75 2.58 4.77
N GLU A 21 -26.03 2.18 5.83
CA GLU A 21 -24.68 1.62 5.75
C GLU A 21 -24.71 0.17 5.26
N ALA A 22 -25.76 -0.58 5.60
CA ALA A 22 -25.99 -1.93 5.07
C ALA A 22 -26.18 -1.91 3.55
N ALA A 23 -26.90 -0.93 3.01
CA ALA A 23 -27.08 -0.77 1.57
C ALA A 23 -25.75 -0.45 0.87
N LEU A 24 -24.92 0.39 1.48
CA LEU A 24 -23.62 0.81 0.92
C LEU A 24 -22.59 -0.34 0.96
N ALA A 25 -22.58 -1.11 2.04
CA ALA A 25 -21.77 -2.33 2.15
C ALA A 25 -22.21 -3.39 1.12
N GLN A 26 -23.52 -3.50 0.87
CA GLN A 26 -24.06 -4.43 -0.12
C GLN A 26 -23.73 -3.98 -1.55
N GLU A 27 -23.77 -2.68 -1.84
CA GLU A 27 -23.35 -2.13 -3.14
C GLU A 27 -21.85 -2.35 -3.40
N LEU A 28 -21.00 -2.12 -2.39
CA LEU A 28 -19.56 -2.44 -2.45
C LEU A 28 -19.28 -3.94 -2.62
N ALA A 29 -19.98 -4.79 -1.87
CA ALA A 29 -19.83 -6.23 -2.03
C ALA A 29 -20.22 -6.69 -3.44
N THR A 30 -21.25 -6.07 -4.02
CA THR A 30 -21.72 -6.38 -5.37
C THR A 30 -20.74 -5.86 -6.43
N SER A 31 -20.15 -4.68 -6.25
CA SER A 31 -19.18 -4.10 -7.18
C SER A 31 -17.86 -4.88 -7.18
N VAL A 32 -17.39 -5.33 -6.01
CA VAL A 32 -16.20 -6.18 -5.88
C VAL A 32 -16.43 -7.55 -6.51
N ALA A 33 -17.62 -8.15 -6.33
CA ALA A 33 -17.96 -9.42 -6.98
C ALA A 33 -17.99 -9.32 -8.52
N HIS A 34 -18.36 -8.16 -9.06
CA HIS A 34 -18.33 -7.90 -10.51
C HIS A 34 -16.92 -7.59 -11.02
N GLY A 35 -16.11 -6.85 -10.26
CA GLY A 35 -14.72 -6.51 -10.61
C GLY A 35 -13.76 -7.70 -10.54
N ALA A 36 -14.00 -8.67 -9.65
CA ALA A 36 -13.16 -9.85 -9.47
C ALA A 36 -13.36 -10.96 -10.54
N GLY A 37 -14.17 -10.74 -11.58
CA GLY A 37 -14.36 -11.74 -12.64
C GLY A 37 -14.97 -13.06 -12.16
N LEU A 38 -15.73 -13.04 -11.06
CA LEU A 38 -16.46 -14.21 -10.54
C LEU A 38 -17.75 -14.52 -11.33
N SER A 39 -17.89 -13.97 -12.54
CA SER A 39 -19.00 -14.24 -13.44
C SER A 39 -18.82 -15.57 -14.18
N ASP A 40 -19.79 -16.46 -13.95
CA ASP A 40 -20.17 -17.60 -14.78
C ASP A 40 -19.11 -18.70 -15.06
N ARG A 41 -18.83 -19.50 -14.03
CA ARG A 41 -18.59 -20.94 -14.25
C ARG A 41 -19.76 -21.75 -13.70
N ALA A 42 -20.73 -22.00 -14.58
CA ALA A 42 -21.79 -22.98 -14.37
C ALA A 42 -21.17 -24.38 -14.12
N TRP A 43 -21.09 -24.78 -12.85
CA TRP A 43 -20.65 -26.11 -12.47
C TRP A 43 -21.71 -27.16 -12.84
N PRO A 44 -21.32 -28.29 -13.45
CA PRO A 44 -22.27 -29.32 -13.84
C PRO A 44 -22.86 -29.99 -12.58
N ARG A 45 -24.19 -29.94 -12.48
CA ARG A 45 -25.00 -30.61 -11.44
C ARG A 45 -24.78 -32.12 -11.45
N ARG A 46 -23.78 -32.61 -10.72
CA ARG A 46 -23.70 -34.03 -10.32
C ARG A 46 -24.47 -34.23 -9.02
N ARG A 47 -25.59 -34.96 -9.13
CA ARG A 47 -26.35 -35.48 -7.99
C ARG A 47 -25.54 -36.58 -7.28
N ARG A 48 -25.35 -36.45 -5.94
CA ARG A 48 -25.26 -37.49 -4.87
C ARG A 48 -24.32 -37.04 -3.72
N PRO A 49 -24.34 -37.70 -2.55
CA PRO A 49 -25.34 -37.67 -1.49
C PRO A 49 -24.80 -37.00 -0.21
N ARG A 50 -25.69 -36.74 0.75
CA ARG A 50 -25.43 -36.07 2.04
C ARG A 50 -24.27 -36.70 2.83
N ARG A 51 -23.20 -35.93 3.08
CA ARG A 51 -22.23 -36.15 4.17
C ARG A 51 -21.84 -34.79 4.78
N PRO A 52 -21.92 -34.60 6.12
CA PRO A 52 -21.84 -33.29 6.77
C PRO A 52 -20.43 -32.94 7.30
N TYR A 53 -19.42 -32.83 6.43
CA TYR A 53 -18.04 -32.48 6.87
C TYR A 53 -17.27 -31.56 5.90
N VAL A 54 -17.93 -30.62 5.21
CA VAL A 54 -17.23 -29.69 4.26
C VAL A 54 -17.62 -28.23 4.50
N ILE A 55 -17.68 -27.79 5.76
CA ILE A 55 -17.85 -26.37 6.10
C ILE A 55 -16.73 -25.99 7.06
N GLY A 56 -15.53 -25.81 6.52
CA GLY A 56 -14.37 -25.35 7.30
C GLY A 56 -13.40 -24.46 6.52
N GLY A 57 -13.68 -24.16 5.25
CA GLY A 57 -12.71 -23.50 4.35
C GLY A 57 -12.96 -22.02 4.08
N VAL A 58 -14.12 -21.46 4.43
CA VAL A 58 -14.51 -20.10 3.97
C VAL A 58 -14.13 -19.01 4.98
N ALA A 59 -14.03 -19.34 6.28
CA ALA A 59 -13.75 -18.35 7.32
C ALA A 59 -12.31 -17.80 7.30
N ILE A 60 -11.33 -18.56 6.78
CA ILE A 60 -9.93 -18.11 6.71
C ILE A 60 -9.73 -17.05 5.61
N GLY A 61 -10.51 -17.10 4.52
CA GLY A 61 -10.38 -16.14 3.43
C GLY A 61 -10.86 -14.72 3.78
N ALA A 62 -11.91 -14.61 4.60
CA ALA A 62 -12.47 -13.31 4.98
C ALA A 62 -11.54 -12.50 5.90
N LEU A 63 -10.82 -13.16 6.82
CA LEU A 63 -9.85 -12.48 7.69
C LEU A 63 -8.59 -12.01 6.93
N ALA A 64 -8.12 -12.81 5.96
CA ALA A 64 -7.00 -12.39 5.10
C ALA A 64 -7.36 -11.17 4.23
N LEU A 65 -8.58 -11.13 3.69
CA LEU A 65 -9.09 -9.97 2.94
C LEU A 65 -9.27 -8.72 3.83
N SER A 66 -9.69 -8.91 5.09
CA SER A 66 -9.85 -7.80 6.04
C SER A 66 -8.50 -7.16 6.39
N ALA A 67 -7.47 -7.97 6.60
CA ALA A 67 -6.12 -7.50 6.91
C ALA A 67 -5.47 -6.76 5.72
N ALA A 68 -5.61 -7.28 4.50
CA ALA A 68 -5.13 -6.61 3.29
C ALA A 68 -5.80 -5.23 3.11
N MET A 69 -7.13 -5.14 3.29
CA MET A 69 -7.83 -3.86 3.21
C MET A 69 -7.46 -2.89 4.34
N THR A 70 -7.05 -3.36 5.52
CA THR A 70 -6.64 -2.46 6.62
C THR A 70 -5.26 -1.86 6.38
N GLN A 71 -4.33 -2.59 5.77
CA GLN A 71 -3.04 -2.02 5.36
C GLN A 71 -3.22 -0.97 4.26
N ASP A 72 -4.03 -1.26 3.25
CA ASP A 72 -4.36 -0.29 2.18
C ASP A 72 -5.07 0.96 2.74
N ALA A 73 -6.00 0.78 3.68
CA ALA A 73 -6.72 1.89 4.30
C ALA A 73 -5.83 2.76 5.20
N TRP A 74 -4.85 2.18 5.89
CA TRP A 74 -3.90 2.96 6.70
C TRP A 74 -2.90 3.73 5.82
N MET A 75 -2.48 3.15 4.68
CA MET A 75 -1.67 3.88 3.68
C MET A 75 -2.42 5.04 3.03
N MET A 76 -3.76 4.97 2.93
CA MET A 76 -4.59 6.12 2.53
C MET A 76 -4.67 7.24 3.58
N GLY A 77 -4.15 7.06 4.80
CA GLY A 77 -4.15 8.08 5.85
C GLY A 77 -2.93 9.02 5.83
N VAL A 78 -1.87 8.70 5.06
CA VAL A 78 -0.62 9.47 5.03
C VAL A 78 -0.54 10.26 3.72
N PRO A 79 -0.64 11.61 3.76
CA PRO A 79 -0.38 12.43 2.59
C PRO A 79 1.04 12.19 2.05
N PRO A 80 1.26 12.14 0.73
CA PRO A 80 0.29 12.32 -0.34
C PRO A 80 -0.52 11.04 -0.60
N HIS A 81 -1.83 11.20 -0.84
CA HIS A 81 -2.75 10.12 -1.23
C HIS A 81 -2.53 9.68 -2.70
N MET A 82 -1.28 9.41 -3.08
CA MET A 82 -1.00 8.69 -4.31
C MET A 82 -1.30 7.22 -4.04
N THR A 83 -2.15 6.62 -4.87
CA THR A 83 -2.43 5.19 -4.83
C THR A 83 -1.16 4.44 -5.13
N ILE A 84 -0.56 3.84 -4.10
CA ILE A 84 0.55 2.90 -4.26
C ILE A 84 0.03 1.72 -5.10
N GLU A 85 0.84 1.23 -6.03
CA GLU A 85 0.47 0.06 -6.83
C GLU A 85 0.17 -1.16 -5.93
N PRO A 86 -0.71 -2.09 -6.33
CA PRO A 86 -0.93 -3.32 -5.57
C PRO A 86 0.37 -4.09 -5.31
N GLY A 87 0.65 -4.33 -4.02
CA GLY A 87 1.89 -4.95 -3.54
C GLY A 87 3.07 -3.99 -3.36
N GLY A 88 2.85 -2.69 -3.59
CA GLY A 88 3.82 -1.65 -3.26
C GLY A 88 3.85 -1.32 -1.78
N GLN A 89 4.98 -0.81 -1.34
CA GLN A 89 5.29 -0.39 0.01
C GLN A 89 5.87 1.02 -0.06
N ARG A 90 5.55 1.87 0.91
CA ARG A 90 6.11 3.22 0.98
C ARG A 90 6.98 3.35 2.22
N LEU A 91 8.16 3.93 2.05
CA LEU A 91 9.04 4.23 3.17
C LEU A 91 8.43 5.36 4.03
N TYR A 92 8.34 5.14 5.34
CA TYR A 92 7.73 6.11 6.26
C TYR A 92 8.56 7.37 6.49
N GLU A 93 9.89 7.27 6.31
CA GLU A 93 10.80 8.38 6.52
C GLU A 93 10.92 9.19 5.22
N PRO A 94 10.34 10.40 5.14
CA PRO A 94 10.46 11.22 3.95
C PRO A 94 11.84 11.85 3.84
N ILE A 95 12.22 12.21 2.62
CA ILE A 95 13.31 13.13 2.33
C ILE A 95 12.74 14.54 2.31
N GLU A 96 13.12 15.37 3.27
CA GLU A 96 12.68 16.76 3.34
C GLU A 96 13.59 17.67 2.51
N PHE A 97 12.98 18.58 1.75
CA PHE A 97 13.69 19.59 0.97
C PHE A 97 12.85 20.87 0.86
N VAL A 98 13.50 21.99 0.55
CA VAL A 98 12.83 23.28 0.41
C VAL A 98 12.84 23.70 -1.05
N VAL A 99 11.67 23.97 -1.60
CA VAL A 99 11.52 24.54 -2.94
C VAL A 99 11.24 26.04 -2.79
N THR A 100 11.90 26.84 -3.63
CA THR A 100 11.55 28.26 -3.77
C THR A 100 10.92 28.45 -5.14
N THR A 101 9.68 28.91 -5.16
CA THR A 101 8.93 29.18 -6.38
C THR A 101 9.45 30.45 -7.08
N GLY A 102 9.07 30.66 -8.34
CA GLY A 102 9.57 31.80 -9.14
C GLY A 102 9.20 33.18 -8.61
N ASP A 103 8.20 33.27 -7.72
CA ASP A 103 7.78 34.48 -7.00
C ASP A 103 8.49 34.65 -5.64
N GLY A 104 9.39 33.73 -5.27
CA GLY A 104 10.17 33.79 -4.04
C GLY A 104 9.50 33.17 -2.81
N GLN A 105 8.31 32.56 -2.95
CA GLN A 105 7.70 31.82 -1.86
C GLN A 105 8.48 30.53 -1.59
N ARG A 106 8.66 30.20 -0.31
CA ARG A 106 9.33 28.97 0.12
C ARG A 106 8.29 27.95 0.55
N SER A 107 8.42 26.73 0.06
CA SER A 107 7.58 25.60 0.44
C SER A 107 8.47 24.47 0.94
N THR A 108 8.06 23.83 2.04
CA THR A 108 8.71 22.62 2.53
C THR A 108 8.05 21.43 1.87
N CYS A 109 8.85 20.61 1.19
CA CYS A 109 8.41 19.43 0.49
C CYS A 109 9.00 18.17 1.14
N GLN A 110 8.24 17.09 1.03
CA GLN A 110 8.57 15.76 1.49
C GLN A 110 8.47 14.80 0.31
N LEU A 111 9.54 14.05 0.05
CA LEU A 111 9.57 12.98 -0.93
C LEU A 111 9.57 11.63 -0.23
N PHE A 112 8.62 10.78 -0.59
CA PHE A 112 8.45 9.43 -0.07
C PHE A 112 8.88 8.43 -1.14
N LEU A 113 9.78 7.51 -0.78
CA LEU A 113 10.24 6.47 -1.67
C LEU A 113 9.27 5.29 -1.65
N GLU A 114 8.95 4.76 -2.83
CA GLU A 114 8.02 3.64 -3.01
C GLU A 114 8.76 2.44 -3.57
N PHE A 115 8.48 1.27 -3.01
CA PHE A 115 9.19 0.04 -3.28
C PHE A 115 8.24 -1.12 -3.48
N ARG A 116 8.77 -2.22 -4.00
CA ARG A 116 8.14 -3.54 -3.96
C ARG A 116 9.12 -4.57 -3.43
N ASP A 117 8.54 -5.62 -2.86
CA ASP A 117 9.25 -6.85 -2.49
C ASP A 117 10.41 -6.63 -1.49
N LEU A 118 10.34 -5.56 -0.69
CA LEU A 118 11.20 -5.39 0.48
C LEU A 118 10.64 -6.12 1.69
N ASP A 119 11.52 -6.67 2.51
CA ASP A 119 11.15 -7.14 3.84
C ASP A 119 11.16 -6.01 4.90
N GLU A 120 10.62 -6.29 6.08
CA GLU A 120 10.50 -5.30 7.17
C GLU A 120 11.87 -4.80 7.65
N GLY A 121 12.90 -5.66 7.66
CA GLY A 121 14.26 -5.31 8.07
C GLY A 121 14.93 -4.38 7.07
N GLU A 122 14.78 -4.64 5.78
CA GLU A 122 15.27 -3.79 4.70
C GLU A 122 14.59 -2.42 4.73
N MET A 123 13.27 -2.38 4.91
CA MET A 123 12.51 -1.13 5.08
C MET A 123 13.01 -0.31 6.27
N GLU A 124 13.27 -0.96 7.42
CA GLU A 124 13.82 -0.28 8.59
C GLU A 124 15.24 0.26 8.32
N GLU A 125 16.09 -0.52 7.64
CA GLU A 125 17.46 -0.13 7.33
C GLU A 125 17.51 1.05 6.35
N LEU A 126 16.70 1.01 5.30
CA LEU A 126 16.52 2.11 4.34
C LEU A 126 16.00 3.35 5.05
N GLY A 127 15.00 3.23 5.93
CA GLY A 127 14.48 4.36 6.72
C GLY A 127 15.56 4.98 7.60
N ARG A 128 16.42 4.15 8.21
CA ARG A 128 17.55 4.61 9.03
C ARG A 128 18.64 5.28 8.17
N PHE A 129 18.85 4.82 6.94
CA PHE A 129 19.76 5.45 5.99
C PHE A 129 19.24 6.81 5.54
N VAL A 130 18.00 6.87 5.05
CA VAL A 130 17.34 8.10 4.57
C VAL A 130 17.39 9.20 5.63
N ARG A 131 17.05 8.86 6.88
CA ARG A 131 17.08 9.79 8.01
C ARG A 131 18.47 10.36 8.33
N ARG A 132 19.54 9.59 8.10
CA ARG A 132 20.92 9.97 8.46
C ARG A 132 21.68 10.65 7.33
N LYS A 133 21.30 10.37 6.09
CA LYS A 133 21.95 10.92 4.92
C LYS A 133 21.66 12.41 4.80
N ASP A 134 22.68 13.16 4.43
CA ASP A 134 22.52 14.55 4.04
C ASP A 134 22.10 14.61 2.57
N TRP A 135 20.88 15.09 2.33
CA TRP A 135 20.26 15.21 1.02
C TRP A 135 20.45 16.60 0.40
N SER A 136 21.16 17.53 1.05
CA SER A 136 21.27 18.91 0.56
C SER A 136 21.89 19.00 -0.84
N ALA A 137 22.78 18.06 -1.20
CA ALA A 137 23.40 17.99 -2.52
C ALA A 137 22.44 17.56 -3.64
N TRP A 138 21.28 17.01 -3.29
CA TRP A 138 20.26 16.51 -4.23
C TRP A 138 19.08 17.49 -4.36
N THR A 139 19.20 18.73 -3.85
CA THR A 139 18.06 19.66 -3.78
C THR A 139 17.44 19.96 -5.16
N ASP A 140 18.26 20.13 -6.19
CA ASP A 140 17.75 20.36 -7.56
C ASP A 140 17.06 19.11 -8.11
N ASP A 141 17.66 17.94 -7.95
CA ASP A 141 17.06 16.66 -8.37
C ASP A 141 15.72 16.37 -7.64
N LEU A 142 15.66 16.64 -6.34
CA LEU A 142 14.45 16.48 -5.52
C LEU A 142 13.36 17.47 -5.93
N ARG A 143 13.72 18.71 -6.26
CA ARG A 143 12.78 19.70 -6.79
C ARG A 143 12.20 19.23 -8.12
N ASP A 144 13.07 18.76 -9.02
CA ASP A 144 12.66 18.33 -10.34
C ASP A 144 11.80 17.04 -10.26
N ALA A 145 11.98 16.22 -9.22
CA ALA A 145 11.10 15.11 -8.87
C ALA A 145 9.67 15.55 -8.56
N ALA A 146 9.53 16.64 -7.78
CA ALA A 146 8.24 17.17 -7.36
C ALA A 146 7.44 17.77 -8.52
N THR A 147 8.10 18.09 -9.64
CA THR A 147 7.48 18.64 -10.84
C THR A 147 7.25 17.59 -11.94
N ASP A 148 7.45 16.30 -11.65
CA ASP A 148 7.25 15.17 -12.59
C ASP A 148 8.11 15.26 -13.87
N ASP A 149 9.27 15.93 -13.79
CA ASP A 149 10.11 16.29 -14.94
C ASP A 149 11.51 15.64 -14.86
N SER A 150 11.69 14.57 -14.10
CA SER A 150 13.02 13.97 -13.82
C SER A 150 13.23 12.58 -14.42
N PRO A 151 13.60 12.47 -15.71
CA PRO A 151 14.06 11.22 -16.26
C PRO A 151 15.36 10.76 -15.55
N GLY A 152 15.34 9.57 -14.97
CA GLY A 152 16.52 8.92 -14.38
C GLY A 152 16.75 9.18 -12.88
N LEU A 153 15.85 9.90 -12.20
CA LEU A 153 15.96 10.07 -10.75
C LEU A 153 15.79 8.76 -9.99
N GLU A 154 14.90 7.87 -10.47
CA GLU A 154 14.74 6.51 -9.94
C GLU A 154 16.04 5.72 -10.01
N ASP A 155 16.77 5.82 -11.13
CA ASP A 155 18.07 5.14 -11.31
C ASP A 155 19.13 5.67 -10.35
N GLN A 156 19.15 6.99 -10.12
CA GLN A 156 20.07 7.63 -9.19
C GLN A 156 19.77 7.20 -7.75
N PHE A 157 18.50 7.25 -7.32
CA PHE A 157 18.09 6.74 -6.01
C PHE A 157 18.42 5.27 -5.87
N GLY A 158 18.07 4.44 -6.86
CA GLY A 158 18.40 3.01 -6.84
C GLY A 158 19.89 2.76 -6.66
N ALA A 159 20.74 3.51 -7.37
CA ALA A 159 22.20 3.40 -7.21
C ALA A 159 22.69 3.80 -5.81
N GLU A 160 22.13 4.85 -5.23
CA GLU A 160 22.47 5.31 -3.89
C GLU A 160 22.02 4.30 -2.82
N LEU A 161 20.80 3.79 -2.93
CA LEU A 161 20.19 2.86 -1.98
C LEU A 161 20.81 1.46 -2.03
N ARG A 162 21.41 1.07 -3.16
CA ARG A 162 22.20 -0.17 -3.29
C ARG A 162 23.39 -0.25 -2.33
N GLY A 163 23.86 0.88 -1.80
CA GLY A 163 24.85 0.88 -0.73
C GLY A 163 24.35 0.31 0.60
N VAL A 164 23.02 0.22 0.76
CA VAL A 164 22.33 -0.27 1.97
C VAL A 164 21.69 -1.62 1.70
N VAL A 165 20.91 -1.73 0.61
CA VAL A 165 20.26 -2.95 0.16
C VAL A 165 20.88 -3.34 -1.18
N PRO A 166 21.95 -4.18 -1.19
CA PRO A 166 22.67 -4.49 -2.43
C PRO A 166 21.82 -5.17 -3.50
N GLU A 167 20.73 -5.82 -3.08
CA GLU A 167 19.78 -6.54 -3.94
C GLU A 167 18.76 -5.62 -4.62
N LEU A 168 18.78 -4.32 -4.31
CA LEU A 168 17.87 -3.33 -4.90
C LEU A 168 18.23 -3.11 -6.38
N GLY A 169 17.58 -3.86 -7.28
CA GLY A 169 18.17 -4.22 -8.58
C GLY A 169 17.18 -4.44 -9.72
N GLU A 170 17.74 -4.63 -10.92
CA GLU A 170 17.11 -4.45 -12.25
C GLU A 170 15.71 -5.06 -12.43
N PRO A 171 14.85 -4.46 -13.28
CA PRO A 171 13.46 -4.88 -13.53
C PRO A 171 13.26 -6.32 -14.04
N ALA A 172 14.34 -7.09 -14.21
CA ALA A 172 14.32 -8.46 -14.69
C ALA A 172 14.15 -9.51 -13.57
N ASP A 173 14.32 -9.15 -12.30
CA ASP A 173 14.27 -10.09 -11.17
C ASP A 173 13.03 -9.89 -10.27
N ASP A 174 12.51 -10.99 -9.72
CA ASP A 174 11.42 -11.04 -8.71
C ASP A 174 11.88 -10.50 -7.33
N GLY A 175 12.80 -9.53 -7.30
CA GLY A 175 13.47 -9.02 -6.10
C GLY A 175 13.08 -7.59 -5.72
N PRO A 176 13.67 -7.07 -4.62
CA PRO A 176 13.39 -5.73 -4.13
C PRO A 176 13.68 -4.65 -5.17
N ARG A 177 12.74 -3.74 -5.38
CA ARG A 177 12.90 -2.65 -6.35
C ARG A 177 12.24 -1.36 -5.91
N LEU A 178 12.87 -0.25 -6.27
CA LEU A 178 12.25 1.08 -6.24
C LEU A 178 11.24 1.15 -7.39
N THR A 179 10.00 1.53 -7.10
CA THR A 179 8.91 1.63 -8.08
C THR A 179 8.46 3.05 -8.36
N GLY A 180 8.93 4.01 -7.58
CA GLY A 180 8.64 5.42 -7.80
C GLY A 180 8.83 6.24 -6.54
N PHE A 181 8.25 7.43 -6.57
CA PHE A 181 8.26 8.36 -5.46
C PHE A 181 6.97 9.18 -5.44
N GLY A 182 6.52 9.51 -4.24
CA GLY A 182 5.42 10.45 -4.01
C GLY A 182 5.95 11.72 -3.37
N THR A 183 5.48 12.89 -3.82
CA THR A 183 5.85 14.18 -3.21
C THR A 183 4.64 14.87 -2.59
N SER A 184 4.83 15.48 -1.43
CA SER A 184 3.86 16.38 -0.80
C SER A 184 4.56 17.67 -0.40
N CYS A 185 3.97 18.82 -0.70
CA CYS A 185 4.53 20.12 -0.37
C CYS A 185 3.53 20.92 0.45
N GLU A 186 4.01 21.48 1.56
CA GLU A 186 3.28 22.43 2.37
C GLU A 186 3.78 23.83 2.06
N ALA A 187 2.85 24.76 1.82
CA ALA A 187 3.19 26.17 1.65
C ALA A 187 3.80 26.68 2.96
N GLY A 188 5.02 27.24 2.89
CA GLY A 188 5.62 27.92 4.03
C GLY A 188 4.88 29.23 4.32
N GLU A 189 4.69 29.53 5.61
CA GLU A 189 4.20 30.82 6.10
C GLU A 189 5.13 32.00 5.76
#